data_AF-C7N3C7-F1
#
_entry.id   AF-C7N3C7-F1
#
_cell.length_a   1.000
_cell.length_b   1.000
_cell.length_c   1.000
_cell.angle_alpha   90.00
_cell.angle_beta   90.00
_cell.angle_gamma   90.00
#
_symmetry.space_group_name_H-M   'P 1'
#
loop_
_entity.id
_entity.type
_entity.pdbx_description
1 polymer ?
#
loop_
_entity_poly.entity_id
_entity_poly.type
_entity_poly.pdbx_seq_one_letter_code
_entity_poly.pdbx_strand_id
1 'polypeptide(L)' 'MPWESEREGGKAQEQPYELFAGYPDLMTVSDVCEVTGLSAQTIRARLNQGELPGFRIGHTWYVSKPAFVAFVERRQG' A
#
# COMPACT_ATOMS: atom_id res chain seq x y z
N MET A 1 -6.33 -38.19 -30.19
CA MET A 1 -6.90 -36.84 -30.02
C MET A 1 -5.79 -35.94 -29.47
N PRO A 2 -5.50 -34.84 -30.18
CA PRO A 2 -4.54 -33.83 -29.78
C PRO A 2 -4.98 -33.19 -28.46
N TRP A 3 -4.04 -32.99 -27.55
CA TRP A 3 -3.90 -31.79 -26.71
C TRP A 3 -5.08 -30.82 -26.84
N GLU A 4 -6.17 -31.06 -26.11
CA GLU A 4 -7.08 -29.98 -25.79
C GLU A 4 -6.36 -29.13 -24.77
N SER A 5 -5.75 -28.08 -25.33
CA SER A 5 -5.67 -26.74 -24.76
C SER A 5 -6.67 -26.51 -23.63
N GLU A 6 -6.26 -25.62 -22.72
CA GLU A 6 -7.09 -25.01 -21.67
C GLU A 6 -6.92 -25.72 -20.31
N ARG A 7 -6.29 -25.14 -19.30
CA ARG A 7 -6.23 -23.71 -18.97
C ARG A 7 -4.94 -23.40 -18.26
N GLU A 8 -4.37 -22.27 -18.63
CA GLU A 8 -3.49 -21.48 -17.79
C GLU A 8 -4.13 -21.32 -16.41
N GLY A 9 -3.71 -22.14 -15.46
CA GLY A 9 -3.82 -21.84 -14.05
C GLY A 9 -2.80 -20.75 -13.74
N GLY A 10 -2.98 -19.56 -14.34
CA GLY A 10 -2.28 -18.35 -13.94
C GLY A 10 -2.57 -18.17 -12.46
N LYS A 11 -1.56 -18.46 -11.64
CA LYS A 11 -1.59 -18.30 -10.19
C LYS A 11 -2.27 -16.97 -9.90
N ALA A 12 -3.40 -17.01 -9.19
CA ALA A 12 -4.03 -15.84 -8.63
C ALA A 12 -2.93 -15.09 -7.89
N GLN A 13 -2.45 -14.01 -8.50
CA GLN A 13 -1.57 -13.09 -7.81
C GLN A 13 -2.47 -12.53 -6.72
N GLU A 14 -2.27 -12.98 -5.48
CA GLU A 14 -2.91 -12.43 -4.29
C GLU A 14 -2.60 -10.95 -4.30
N GLN A 15 -3.58 -10.17 -4.71
CA GLN A 15 -3.32 -8.79 -5.02
C GLN A 15 -3.26 -8.02 -3.71
N PRO A 16 -2.22 -7.20 -3.51
CA PRO A 16 -2.08 -6.43 -2.29
C PRO A 16 -3.28 -5.51 -2.02
N TYR A 17 -4.10 -5.19 -3.04
CA TYR A 17 -5.32 -4.40 -2.87
C TYR A 17 -6.33 -5.00 -1.87
N GLU A 18 -6.39 -6.33 -1.72
CA GLU A 18 -7.31 -7.01 -0.78
C GLU A 18 -7.00 -6.61 0.66
N LEU A 19 -5.72 -6.58 1.03
CA LEU A 19 -5.26 -6.22 2.39
C LEU A 19 -5.64 -4.78 2.75
N PHE A 20 -5.68 -3.89 1.76
CA PHE A 20 -6.00 -2.48 1.96
C PHE A 20 -7.47 -2.15 1.63
N ALA A 21 -8.30 -3.13 1.24
CA ALA A 21 -9.67 -2.91 0.76
C ALA A 21 -10.58 -2.23 1.79
N GLY A 22 -10.32 -2.43 3.09
CA GLY A 22 -11.06 -1.80 4.19
C GLY A 22 -10.67 -0.36 4.51
N TYR A 23 -9.60 0.17 3.91
CA TYR A 23 -9.12 1.52 4.18
C TYR A 23 -9.54 2.51 3.10
N PRO A 24 -9.89 3.76 3.47
CA PRO A 24 -10.16 4.82 2.51
C PRO A 24 -8.95 5.08 1.60
N ASP A 25 -9.19 5.56 0.38
CA ASP A 25 -8.13 5.88 -0.59
C ASP A 25 -7.12 6.90 -0.06
N LEU A 26 -7.55 7.70 0.92
CA LEU A 26 -6.72 8.60 1.72
C LEU A 26 -6.58 8.05 3.13
N MET A 27 -5.43 7.46 3.40
CA MET A 27 -5.05 6.96 4.71
C MET A 27 -4.42 8.08 5.54
N THR A 28 -4.82 8.19 6.80
CA THR A 28 -4.18 9.07 7.76
C THR A 28 -2.90 8.44 8.30
N VAL A 29 -2.13 9.20 9.07
CA VAL A 29 -0.97 8.65 9.81
C VAL A 29 -1.38 7.46 10.69
N SER A 30 -2.59 7.47 11.27
CA SER A 30 -3.07 6.37 12.12
C SER A 30 -3.26 5.08 11.32
N ASP A 31 -3.91 5.17 10.17
CA ASP A 31 -4.14 4.02 9.28
C ASP A 31 -2.79 3.45 8.79
N VAL A 32 -1.86 4.33 8.41
CA VAL A 32 -0.52 3.91 7.99
C VAL A 32 0.23 3.23 9.13
N CYS A 33 0.08 3.71 10.37
CA CYS A 33 0.64 3.06 11.55
C CYS A 33 0.06 1.67 11.77
N GLU A 34 -1.25 1.50 11.61
CA GLU A 34 -1.91 0.19 11.74
C GLU A 34 -1.42 -0.80 10.68
N VAL A 35 -1.26 -0.37 9.44
CA VAL A 35 -0.80 -1.26 8.37
C VAL A 35 0.70 -1.57 8.47
N THR A 36 1.53 -0.57 8.77
CA THR A 36 3.00 -0.76 8.84
C THR A 36 3.48 -1.32 10.17
N GLY A 37 2.68 -1.23 11.23
CA GLY A 37 3.10 -1.45 12.61
C GLY A 37 4.12 -0.42 13.13
N LEU A 38 4.38 0.67 12.38
CA LEU A 38 5.35 1.69 12.77
C LEU A 38 4.71 2.76 13.64
N SER A 39 5.53 3.39 14.49
CA SER A 39 5.07 4.51 15.32
C SER A 39 4.67 5.73 14.47
N ALA A 40 3.71 6.51 14.97
CA ALA A 40 3.30 7.76 14.31
C ALA A 40 4.46 8.75 14.14
N GLN A 41 5.43 8.73 15.05
CA GLN A 41 6.65 9.52 14.94
C GLN A 41 7.50 9.07 13.74
N THR A 42 7.69 7.76 13.56
CA THR A 42 8.42 7.19 12.42
C THR A 42 7.72 7.51 11.11
N ILE A 43 6.39 7.36 11.04
CA ILE A 43 5.62 7.69 9.84
C ILE A 43 5.74 9.18 9.51
N ARG A 44 5.57 10.08 10.49
CA ARG A 44 5.75 11.53 10.29
C ARG A 44 7.16 11.89 9.84
N ALA A 45 8.19 11.24 10.39
CA ALA A 45 9.57 11.44 9.97
C ALA A 45 9.77 11.03 8.51
N ARG A 46 9.29 9.86 8.11
CA ARG A 46 9.39 9.36 6.73
C ARG A 46 8.58 10.19 5.73
N LEU A 47 7.43 10.71 6.14
CA LEU A 47 6.65 11.66 5.36
C LEU A 47 7.41 12.98 5.14
N ASN A 48 8.00 13.53 6.20
CA ASN A 48 8.83 14.74 6.10
C ASN A 48 10.10 14.53 5.28
N GLN A 49 10.68 13.33 5.32
CA GLN A 49 11.87 12.96 4.53
C GLN A 49 11.53 12.66 3.06
N GLY A 50 10.25 12.57 2.69
CA GLY A 50 9.82 12.18 1.34
C GLY A 50 10.05 10.69 1.03
N GLU A 51 10.36 9.88 2.03
CA GLU A 51 10.45 8.43 1.87
C GLU A 51 9.08 7.80 1.70
N LEU A 52 8.07 8.33 2.41
CA LEU A 52 6.70 7.82 2.35
C LEU A 52 5.87 8.75 1.46
N PRO A 53 5.13 8.23 0.46
CA PRO A 53 4.35 9.05 -0.44
C PRO A 53 3.10 9.57 0.27
N GLY A 54 3.20 10.75 0.86
CA GLY A 54 2.09 11.45 1.48
C GLY A 54 2.13 12.95 1.26
N PHE A 55 0.99 13.57 1.50
CA PHE A 55 0.77 14.99 1.30
C PHE A 55 0.02 15.57 2.50
N ARG A 56 0.27 16.84 2.76
CA ARG A 56 -0.32 17.55 3.90
C ARG A 56 -1.54 18.33 3.43
N ILE A 57 -2.70 18.03 3.99
CA ILE A 57 -3.92 18.81 3.79
C ILE A 57 -4.25 19.50 5.11
N GLY A 58 -4.08 20.83 5.13
CA GLY A 58 -4.21 21.62 6.35
C GLY A 58 -3.18 21.23 7.41
N HIS A 59 -3.65 20.71 8.55
CA HIS A 59 -2.81 20.25 9.66
C HIS A 59 -2.58 18.73 9.69
N THR A 60 -3.22 17.99 8.80
CA THR A 60 -3.21 16.52 8.81
C THR A 60 -2.41 15.99 7.63
N TRP A 61 -1.64 14.94 7.88
CA TRP A 61 -0.94 14.18 6.86
C TRP A 61 -1.83 13.07 6.31
N TYR A 62 -1.91 13.02 5.00
CA TYR A 62 -2.61 12.00 4.25
C TYR A 62 -1.66 11.26 3.34
N VAL A 63 -1.92 9.97 3.17
CA VAL A 63 -1.14 9.05 2.37
C VAL A 63 -2.12 8.39 1.42
N SER A 64 -1.86 8.45 0.12
CA SER A 64 -2.73 7.77 -0.83
C SER A 64 -2.43 6.27 -0.79
N LYS A 65 -3.47 5.47 -0.61
CA LYS A 65 -3.41 4.01 -0.66
C LYS A 65 -2.64 3.47 -1.88
N PRO A 66 -2.92 3.89 -3.14
CA PRO A 66 -2.18 3.38 -4.29
C PRO A 66 -0.69 3.71 -4.26
N ALA A 67 -0.31 4.90 -3.79
CA ALA A 67 1.10 5.26 -3.69
C ALA A 67 1.81 4.50 -2.57
N PHE A 68 1.10 4.26 -1.46
CA PHE A 68 1.60 3.46 -0.35
C PHE A 68 1.80 2.00 -0.74
N VAL A 69 0.85 1.39 -1.45
CA VAL A 69 0.98 0.03 -1.99
C VAL A 69 2.19 -0.07 -2.92
N ALA A 70 2.30 0.84 -3.90
CA ALA A 70 3.44 0.88 -4.81
C ALA A 70 4.78 1.06 -4.07
N PHE A 71 4.79 1.81 -2.97
CA PHE A 71 5.98 1.97 -2.13
C PHE A 71 6.36 0.68 -1.38
N VAL A 72 5.37 -0.03 -0.83
CA VAL A 72 5.59 -1.31 -0.15
C VAL A 72 6.10 -2.36 -1.14
N GLU A 73 5.49 -2.46 -2.32
CA GLU A 73 5.94 -3.36 -3.40
C GLU A 73 7.38 -3.08 -3.82
N ARG A 74 7.74 -1.80 -3.99
CA ARG A 74 9.11 -1.38 -4.36
C ARG A 74 10.16 -1.77 -3.33
N ARG A 75 9.79 -1.92 -2.06
CA ARG A 75 10.72 -2.23 -0.96
C ARG A 75 10.82 -3.73 -0.65
N GLN A 76 9.92 -4.54 -1.21
CA GLN A 76 9.84 -6.00 -1.04
C GLN A 76 10.45 -6.79 -2.22
N GLY A 77 10.95 -6.11 -3.27
CA GLY A 77 11.72 -6.70 -4.38
C GLY A 77 13.18 -6.32 -4.31
#